data_AF-A0A0F9QTD9-F1
#
_entry.id   AF-A0A0F9QTD9-F1
#
_cell.length_a   1.000
_cell.length_b   1.000
_cell.length_c   1.000
_cell.angle_alpha   90.00
_cell.angle_beta   90.00
_cell.angle_gamma   90.00
#
_symmetry.space_group_name_H-M   'P 1'
#
loop_
_entity.id
_entity.type
_entity.pdbx_description
1 polymer ?
#
loop_
_entity_poly.entity_id
_entity_poly.type
_entity_poly.pdbx_seq_one_letter_code
_entity_poly.pdbx_strand_id
1 'polypeptide(L)'
;MSTNVKQFTIIKGHAPILFFDGRKKEESVVPMLWCREGEFRLIPKEVMLNFMDLAEINNKTQGKITNPQPQIMWSQGIPISNQAGRALVGE
;
A
#
# COMPACT_ATOMS: atom_id res chain seq x y z
N MET A 1 11.87 -7.98 -12.55
CA MET A 1 11.54 -9.34 -12.05
C MET A 1 10.96 -9.20 -10.65
N SER A 2 9.75 -9.71 -10.43
CA SER A 2 9.03 -9.62 -9.14
C SER A 2 9.06 -10.99 -8.47
N THR A 3 9.79 -11.13 -7.38
CA THR A 3 9.82 -12.36 -6.58
C THR A 3 8.60 -12.37 -5.67
N ASN A 4 7.67 -13.29 -5.93
CA ASN A 4 6.41 -13.39 -5.19
C ASN A 4 6.65 -14.12 -3.85
N VAL A 5 7.09 -13.40 -2.82
CA VAL A 5 6.97 -13.89 -1.45
C VAL A 5 5.53 -13.60 -1.03
N LYS A 6 4.70 -14.63 -0.88
CA LYS A 6 3.24 -14.59 -0.63
C LYS A 6 2.78 -13.76 0.59
N GLN A 7 3.65 -13.00 1.26
CA GLN A 7 3.35 -12.25 2.48
C GLN A 7 3.32 -10.73 2.31
N PHE A 8 3.97 -10.14 1.29
CA PHE A 8 4.03 -8.69 1.15
C PHE A 8 4.04 -8.23 -0.31
N THR A 9 3.44 -7.08 -0.59
CA THR A 9 3.69 -6.35 -1.85
C THR A 9 4.88 -5.42 -1.66
N ILE A 10 5.92 -5.54 -2.48
CA ILE A 10 7.10 -4.66 -2.42
C ILE A 10 6.96 -3.55 -3.46
N ILE A 11 7.08 -2.30 -3.03
CA ILE A 11 7.11 -1.13 -3.91
C ILE A 11 8.44 -0.41 -3.73
N LYS A 12 9.19 -0.29 -4.82
CA LYS A 12 10.40 0.54 -4.91
C LYS A 12 10.08 1.78 -5.73
N GLY A 13 10.31 2.98 -5.19
CA GLY A 13 10.06 4.21 -5.94
C GLY A 13 10.29 5.49 -5.15
N HIS A 14 10.28 6.61 -5.87
CA HIS A 14 10.44 7.97 -5.31
C HIS A 14 9.11 8.68 -5.08
N ALA A 15 7.99 8.09 -5.50
CA ALA A 15 6.68 8.69 -5.32
C ALA A 15 6.40 8.86 -3.81
N PRO A 16 5.88 10.01 -3.35
CA PRO A 16 5.45 10.19 -1.96
C PRO A 16 4.03 9.67 -1.72
N ILE A 17 3.31 9.33 -2.79
CA ILE A 17 1.91 8.91 -2.79
C ILE A 17 1.76 7.68 -3.67
N LEU A 18 1.01 6.69 -3.19
CA LEU A 18 0.59 5.54 -3.98
C LEU A 18 -0.91 5.59 -4.23
N PHE A 19 -1.28 5.35 -5.48
CA PHE A 19 -2.67 5.17 -5.89
C PHE A 19 -3.01 3.68 -5.81
N PHE A 20 -4.07 3.36 -5.09
CA PHE A 20 -4.54 1.99 -4.97
C PHE A 20 -5.76 1.75 -5.86
N ASP A 21 -5.73 0.66 -6.64
CA ASP A 21 -6.93 0.20 -7.34
C ASP A 21 -7.84 -0.51 -6.33
N GLY A 22 -8.87 0.19 -5.87
CA GLY A 22 -9.86 -0.30 -4.92
C GLY A 22 -10.72 -1.47 -5.43
N ARG A 23 -10.50 -1.98 -6.64
CA ARG A 23 -11.22 -3.14 -7.20
C ARG A 23 -10.63 -4.49 -6.79
N LYS A 24 -9.54 -4.53 -6.02
CA LYS A 24 -8.96 -5.80 -5.54
C LYS A 24 -9.91 -6.47 -4.54
N LYS A 25 -10.00 -7.80 -4.56
CA LYS A 25 -10.76 -8.56 -3.54
C LYS A 25 -10.05 -8.47 -2.20
N GLU A 26 -10.79 -8.31 -1.11
CA GLU A 26 -10.28 -8.25 0.27
C GLU A 26 -9.29 -9.38 0.59
N GLU A 27 -9.59 -10.61 0.17
CA GLU A 27 -8.73 -11.80 0.36
C GLU A 27 -7.35 -11.70 -0.32
N SER A 28 -7.15 -10.75 -1.23
CA SER A 28 -5.89 -10.53 -1.95
C SER A 28 -5.03 -9.39 -1.36
N VAL A 29 -5.51 -8.75 -0.30
CA VAL A 29 -4.81 -7.62 0.34
C VAL A 29 -3.74 -8.16 1.29
N VAL A 30 -2.49 -8.01 0.87
CA VAL A 30 -1.31 -8.28 1.69
C VAL A 30 -0.70 -6.96 2.17
N PRO A 31 0.00 -6.94 3.32
CA PRO A 31 0.73 -5.75 3.74
C PRO A 31 1.76 -5.32 2.70
N MET A 32 2.12 -4.06 2.69
CA MET A 32 2.99 -3.47 1.67
C MET A 32 4.29 -2.96 2.28
N LEU A 33 5.41 -3.42 1.73
CA LEU A 33 6.73 -2.89 2.05
C LEU A 33 7.09 -1.83 1.00
N TRP A 34 7.23 -0.59 1.43
CA TRP A 34 7.55 0.55 0.57
C TRP A 34 8.97 1.03 0.87
N CYS A 35 9.81 1.04 -0.17
CA CYS A 35 11.18 1.51 -0.12
C CYS A 35 11.32 2.82 -0.90
N ARG A 36 11.84 3.86 -0.23
CA ARG A 36 12.09 5.19 -0.80
C ARG A 36 13.38 5.76 -0.23
N GLU A 37 14.28 6.23 -1.10
CA GLU A 37 15.53 6.91 -0.71
C GLU A 37 16.40 6.13 0.32
N GLY A 38 16.34 4.79 0.28
CA GLY A 38 17.07 3.92 1.19
C GLY A 38 16.39 3.68 2.55
N GLU A 39 15.23 4.30 2.78
CA GLU A 39 14.36 4.04 3.92
C GLU A 39 13.28 3.03 3.56
N PHE A 40 12.82 2.31 4.58
CA PHE A 40 11.75 1.32 4.45
C PHE A 40 10.60 1.64 5.39
N ARG A 41 9.39 1.51 4.85
CA ARG A 41 8.14 1.62 5.62
C ARG A 41 7.24 0.44 5.33
N LEU A 42 6.58 -0.06 6.36
CA LEU A 42 5.54 -1.06 6.28
C LEU A 42 4.17 -0.38 6.32
N ILE A 43 3.32 -0.68 5.36
CA ILE A 43 1.90 -0.35 5.40
C ILE A 43 1.15 -1.63 5.78
N PRO A 44 0.52 -1.68 6.97
CA PRO A 44 -0.29 -2.82 7.37
C PRO A 44 -1.46 -3.06 6.41
N LYS A 45 -1.88 -4.31 6.25
CA LYS A 45 -3.04 -4.64 5.40
C LYS A 45 -4.31 -3.98 5.94
N GLU A 46 -4.45 -3.82 7.25
CA GLU A 46 -5.61 -3.21 7.91
C GLU A 46 -5.79 -1.76 7.48
N VAL A 47 -4.70 -1.04 7.28
CA VAL A 47 -4.72 0.32 6.73
C VAL A 47 -5.28 0.28 5.32
N MET A 48 -4.82 -0.65 4.49
CA MET A 48 -5.30 -0.83 3.12
C MET A 48 -6.78 -1.25 3.05
N LEU A 49 -7.23 -2.13 3.95
CA LEU A 49 -8.62 -2.56 4.07
C LEU A 49 -9.54 -1.40 4.43
N ASN A 50 -9.18 -0.64 5.47
CA ASN A 50 -9.92 0.57 5.85
C ASN A 50 -10.02 1.56 4.69
N PHE A 51 -8.96 1.70 3.88
CA PHE A 51 -8.97 2.55 2.69
C PHE A 51 -9.92 2.04 1.59
N MET A 52 -10.03 0.72 1.41
CA MET A 52 -10.96 0.12 0.45
C MET A 52 -12.41 0.28 0.88
N ASP A 53 -12.71 0.05 2.16
CA ASP A 53 -14.05 0.23 2.72
C ASP A 53 -14.54 1.67 2.55
N LEU A 54 -13.66 2.64 2.83
CA LEU A 54 -13.97 4.06 2.67
C LEU A 54 -14.21 4.44 1.20
N ALA A 55 -13.46 3.84 0.27
CA ALA A 55 -13.68 4.01 -1.16
C ALA A 55 -15.02 3.42 -1.63
N GLU A 56 -15.43 2.27 -1.09
CA GLU A 56 -16.72 1.66 -1.40
C GLU A 56 -17.88 2.51 -0.86
N ILE A 57 -17.78 3.01 0.38
CA ILE A 57 -18.78 3.89 0.99
C ILE A 57 -18.95 5.17 0.17
N ASN A 58 -17.85 5.81 -0.23
CA ASN A 58 -17.89 7.02 -1.07
C ASN A 58 -18.53 6.75 -2.44
N ASN A 59 -18.22 5.62 -3.06
CA ASN A 59 -18.83 5.23 -4.34
C ASN A 59 -20.33 5.00 -4.24
N LYS A 60 -20.82 4.45 -3.12
CA LYS A 60 -22.25 4.25 -2.85
C LYS A 60 -23.00 5.55 -2.57
N THR A 61 -22.35 6.55 -1.96
CA THR A 61 -22.99 7.79 -1.50
C THR A 61 -22.94 8.94 -2.50
N GLN A 62 -21.87 9.09 -3.28
CA GLN A 62 -21.64 10.31 -4.07
C GLN A 62 -22.00 10.22 -5.57
N GLY A 63 -22.55 9.10 -6.06
CA GLY A 63 -23.08 9.03 -7.42
C GLY A 63 -22.08 9.48 -8.50
N LYS A 64 -20.99 8.72 -8.69
CA LYS A 64 -20.13 8.71 -9.89
C LYS A 64 -19.40 9.99 -10.35
N ILE A 65 -19.51 11.16 -9.72
CA ILE A 65 -18.92 12.39 -10.32
C ILE A 65 -17.40 12.47 -10.15
N THR A 66 -16.83 11.98 -9.05
CA THR A 66 -15.38 11.82 -8.90
C THR A 66 -15.13 10.61 -8.04
N ASN A 67 -14.56 9.56 -8.59
CA ASN A 67 -14.12 8.42 -7.79
C ASN A 67 -12.83 8.86 -7.08
N PRO A 68 -12.84 9.20 -5.77
CA PRO A 68 -11.60 9.59 -5.11
C PRO A 68 -10.67 8.38 -5.20
N GLN A 69 -9.57 8.51 -5.96
CA GLN A 69 -8.60 7.43 -6.01
C GLN A 69 -8.03 7.29 -4.60
N PRO A 70 -8.09 6.10 -3.99
CA PRO A 70 -7.50 5.87 -2.68
C PRO A 70 -6.00 6.19 -2.76
N GLN A 71 -5.55 7.09 -1.89
CA GLN A 71 -4.17 7.54 -1.81
C GLN A 71 -3.57 7.15 -0.46
N ILE A 72 -2.42 6.48 -0.50
CA ILE A 72 -1.60 6.23 0.69
C ILE A 72 -0.37 7.12 0.62
N MET A 73 -0.18 7.94 1.65
CA MET A 73 0.99 8.80 1.76
C MET A 73 2.15 8.03 2.42
N TRP A 74 3.38 8.30 1.98
CA TRP A 74 4.59 7.74 2.57
C TRP A 74 4.64 7.89 4.11
N SER A 75 4.20 9.05 4.60
CA SER A 75 4.17 9.37 6.03
C SER A 75 3.26 8.47 6.86
N GLN A 76 2.27 7.81 6.23
CA GLN A 76 1.35 6.88 6.90
C GLN A 76 1.94 5.48 7.08
N GLY A 77 3.06 5.17 6.39
CA GLY A 77 3.78 3.92 6.58
C GLY A 77 4.56 3.93 7.90
N ILE A 78 4.59 2.78 8.57
CA ILE A 78 5.34 2.56 9.81
C ILE A 78 6.82 2.38 9.45
N PRO A 79 7.74 3.23 9.95
CA PRO A 79 9.16 3.06 9.67
C PRO A 79 9.68 1.74 10.24
N ILE A 80 10.49 1.04 9.44
CA ILE A 80 11.18 -0.16 9.88
C ILE A 80 12.70 0.02 9.74
N SER A 81 13.47 -0.79 10.47
CA SER A 81 14.92 -0.81 10.32
C SER A 81 15.33 -1.09 8.87
N ASN A 82 16.29 -0.33 8.35
CA ASN A 82 16.84 -0.55 7.00
C ASN A 82 17.44 -1.94 6.84
N GLN A 83 17.99 -2.53 7.91
CA GLN A 83 18.49 -3.90 7.87
C GLN A 83 17.34 -4.90 7.66
N ALA A 84 16.22 -4.72 8.37
CA ALA A 84 15.03 -5.55 8.18
C ALA A 84 14.43 -5.36 6.78
N GLY A 85 14.37 -4.11 6.30
CA GLY A 85 13.89 -3.78 4.96
C GLY A 85 14.72 -4.46 3.86
N ARG A 86 16.05 -4.38 3.94
CA ARG A 86 16.97 -5.05 3.00
C ARG A 86 16.80 -6.57 3.00
N ALA A 87 16.76 -7.18 4.18
CA ALA A 87 16.53 -8.61 4.32
C ALA A 87 15.19 -9.05 3.68
N LEU A 88 14.13 -8.25 3.84
CA LEU A 88 12.80 -8.53 3.25
C LEU A 88 12.76 -8.37 1.72
N VAL A 89 13.65 -7.56 1.14
CA VAL A 89 13.75 -7.40 -0.32
C VAL A 89 14.85 -8.26 -0.96
N GLY A 90 15.55 -9.08 -0.18
CA GLY A 90 16.61 -9.97 -0.66
C GLY A 90 17.94 -9.27 -0.94
N GLU A 91 18.19 -8.13 -0.27
CA GLU A 91 19.47 -7.40 -0.26
C GLU A 91 20.30 -7.72 0.98
#